data_AF-A0A098AQ51-F1
#
_entry.id   AF-A0A098AQ51-F1
#
_cell.length_a   1.000
_cell.length_b   1.000
_cell.length_c   1.000
_cell.angle_alpha   90.00
_cell.angle_beta   90.00
_cell.angle_gamma   90.00
#
_symmetry.space_group_name_H-M   'P 1'
#
loop_
_entity.id
_entity.type
_entity.pdbx_description
1 polymer ?
#
loop_
_entity_poly.entity_id
_entity_poly.type
_entity_poly.pdbx_seq_one_letter_code
_entity_poly.pdbx_strand_id
1 'polypeptide(L)'
;MIISLDEALKLDATATQETCDGLETMVRKLTNNNFQLIKFRLRDLKLSENTIKSSSGRMDVFRPGDTIEINGTDYNDGLYIVKSVSDSVITVHGEFIAEINSGAIATKINYPADVLAGVKKLIAYDVKMRDKVGIKSETIARWSVTYYDVTAAESSEGYPVSLLGFLNKYKKLRWS
;
A
#
# COMPACT_ATOMS: atom_id res chain seq x y z
N MET A 1 3.33 -3.46 -0.92
CA MET A 1 2.72 -3.07 -2.19
C MET A 1 1.32 -3.65 -2.33
N ILE A 2 0.32 -2.78 -2.29
CA ILE A 2 -1.09 -3.18 -2.49
C ILE A 2 -1.37 -3.57 -3.95
N ILE A 3 -0.79 -2.85 -4.90
CA ILE A 3 -0.94 -3.08 -6.33
C ILE A 3 0.42 -2.93 -7.00
N SER A 4 0.75 -3.86 -7.90
CA SER A 4 1.99 -3.77 -8.68
C SER A 4 1.90 -2.70 -9.76
N LEU A 5 3.04 -2.12 -10.15
CA LEU A 5 3.09 -1.13 -11.24
C LEU A 5 2.49 -1.69 -12.55
N ASP A 6 2.77 -2.95 -12.89
CA ASP A 6 2.21 -3.61 -14.07
C ASP A 6 0.68 -3.66 -14.05
N GLU A 7 0.09 -3.96 -12.89
CA GLU A 7 -1.36 -3.95 -12.74
C GLU A 7 -1.96 -2.54 -12.76
N ALA A 8 -1.26 -1.57 -12.17
CA ALA A 8 -1.69 -0.17 -12.18
C ALA A 8 -1.68 0.40 -13.62
N LEU A 9 -0.64 0.12 -14.40
CA LEU A 9 -0.50 0.55 -15.79
C LEU A 9 -1.60 0.02 -16.72
N LYS A 10 -2.16 -1.16 -16.42
CA LYS A 10 -3.32 -1.72 -17.16
C LYS A 10 -4.61 -0.94 -16.93
N LEU A 11 -4.72 -0.24 -15.79
CA LEU A 11 -5.89 0.57 -15.42
C LEU A 11 -5.70 2.03 -15.81
N ASP A 12 -4.50 2.56 -15.62
CA ASP A 12 -4.10 3.91 -15.98
C ASP A 12 -2.71 3.89 -16.62
N ALA A 13 -2.65 4.23 -17.92
CA ALA A 13 -1.39 4.27 -18.66
C ALA A 13 -0.39 5.31 -18.11
N THR A 14 -0.84 6.28 -17.30
CA THR A 14 0.02 7.28 -16.67
C THR A 14 0.39 6.95 -15.22
N ALA A 15 -0.02 5.78 -14.71
CA ALA A 15 0.28 5.40 -13.33
C ALA A 15 1.78 5.34 -13.09
N THR A 16 2.24 6.00 -12.03
CA THR A 16 3.64 5.92 -11.56
C THR A 16 3.73 5.08 -10.29
N GLN A 17 4.97 4.69 -9.96
CA GLN A 17 5.27 3.98 -8.71
C GLN A 17 4.87 4.81 -7.48
N GLU A 18 5.10 6.13 -7.54
CA GLU A 18 4.75 7.07 -6.48
C GLU A 18 3.24 7.13 -6.23
N THR A 19 2.41 7.04 -7.28
CA THR A 19 0.95 6.97 -7.13
C THR A 19 0.54 5.71 -6.37
N CYS A 20 1.15 4.57 -6.68
CA CYS A 20 0.88 3.30 -6.01
C CYS A 20 1.28 3.34 -4.53
N ASP A 21 2.45 3.90 -4.24
CA ASP A 21 3.00 4.03 -2.87
C ASP A 21 2.20 5.06 -2.04
N GLY A 22 1.75 6.14 -2.67
CA GLY A 22 0.86 7.14 -2.08
C GLY A 22 -0.48 6.54 -1.67
N LEU A 23 -1.10 5.75 -2.56
CA LEU A 23 -2.35 5.03 -2.26
C LEU A 23 -2.18 4.01 -1.13
N GLU A 24 -1.06 3.30 -1.07
CA GLU A 24 -0.76 2.38 0.04
C GLU A 24 -0.62 3.13 1.36
N THR A 25 0.10 4.25 1.36
CA THR A 25 0.25 5.11 2.53
C THR A 25 -1.09 5.65 3.01
N MET A 26 -1.94 6.10 2.07
CA MET A 26 -3.30 6.57 2.35
C MET A 26 -4.14 5.49 3.02
N VAL A 27 -4.19 4.28 2.44
CA VAL A 27 -4.97 3.15 2.98
C VAL A 27 -4.51 2.79 4.39
N ARG A 28 -3.20 2.70 4.63
CA ARG A 28 -2.64 2.38 5.96
C ARG A 28 -2.98 3.46 6.99
N LYS A 29 -2.84 4.74 6.63
CA LYS A 29 -3.18 5.87 7.51
C LYS A 29 -4.67 5.92 7.84
N LEU A 30 -5.55 5.76 6.84
CA LEU A 30 -7.00 5.78 7.02
C LEU A 30 -7.51 4.61 7.86
N THR A 31 -6.90 3.44 7.71
CA THR A 31 -7.28 2.24 8.47
C THR A 31 -6.55 2.10 9.81
N ASN A 32 -5.51 2.89 10.05
CA ASN A 32 -4.59 2.72 11.18
C ASN A 32 -4.14 1.24 11.32
N ASN A 33 -3.94 0.58 10.17
CA ASN A 33 -3.68 -0.83 10.09
C ASN A 33 -2.59 -1.10 9.06
N ASN A 34 -1.52 -1.74 9.51
CA ASN A 34 -0.37 -2.05 8.67
C ASN A 34 -0.51 -3.40 7.95
N PHE A 35 -1.63 -4.11 8.17
CA PHE A 35 -1.93 -5.42 7.56
C PHE A 35 -0.84 -6.49 7.76
N GLN A 36 -0.11 -6.35 8.87
CA GLN A 36 0.96 -7.27 9.27
C GLN A 36 0.41 -8.62 9.73
N LEU A 37 0.99 -9.69 9.21
CA LEU A 37 0.78 -11.04 9.68
C LEU A 37 1.78 -11.36 10.80
N ILE A 38 1.40 -11.03 12.04
CA ILE A 38 2.27 -11.15 13.23
C ILE A 38 2.88 -12.55 13.40
N LYS A 39 2.17 -13.59 12.94
CA LYS A 39 2.64 -15.00 12.97
C LYS A 39 3.89 -15.25 12.10
N PHE A 40 4.15 -14.41 11.10
CA PHE A 40 5.26 -14.51 10.16
C PHE A 40 6.27 -13.37 10.37
N ARG A 41 6.61 -13.11 11.63
CA ARG A 41 7.61 -12.11 12.02
C ARG A 41 8.98 -12.76 12.20
N LEU A 42 9.98 -12.16 11.58
CA LEU A 42 11.40 -12.38 11.83
C LEU A 42 11.90 -11.36 12.85
N ARG A 43 12.84 -11.78 13.70
CA ARG A 43 13.52 -10.92 14.69
C ARG A 43 15.03 -11.00 14.51
N ASP A 44 15.76 -10.15 15.21
CA ASP A 44 17.23 -10.14 15.19
C ASP A 44 17.75 -10.01 13.76
N LEU A 45 17.36 -8.92 13.11
CA LEU A 45 17.68 -8.71 11.70
C LEU A 45 19.11 -8.22 11.54
N LYS A 46 19.80 -8.80 10.57
CA LYS A 46 21.04 -8.29 9.98
C LYS A 46 20.73 -7.86 8.56
N LEU A 47 20.77 -6.54 8.36
CA LEU A 47 20.48 -5.88 7.10
C LEU A 47 21.81 -5.47 6.47
N SER A 48 22.01 -5.82 5.20
CA SER A 48 23.20 -5.41 4.45
C SER A 48 22.91 -5.48 2.97
N GLU A 49 23.29 -4.44 2.23
CA GLU A 49 23.03 -4.33 0.79
C GLU A 49 21.54 -4.59 0.53
N ASN A 50 21.16 -5.57 -0.27
CA ASN A 50 19.76 -5.92 -0.52
C ASN A 50 19.28 -7.15 0.28
N THR A 51 20.02 -7.56 1.31
CA THR A 51 19.80 -8.83 2.00
C THR A 51 19.32 -8.64 3.43
N ILE A 52 18.35 -9.47 3.79
CA ILE A 52 17.84 -9.64 5.15
C ILE A 52 18.26 -11.02 5.62
N LYS A 53 19.03 -11.06 6.70
CA LYS A 53 19.31 -12.27 7.47
C LYS A 53 18.64 -12.15 8.82
N SER A 54 18.13 -13.26 9.33
CA SER A 54 17.49 -13.31 10.63
C SER A 54 17.94 -14.57 11.36
N SER A 55 18.21 -14.43 12.65
CA SER A 55 18.56 -15.55 13.53
C SER A 55 17.33 -16.21 14.16
N SER A 56 16.13 -15.64 13.96
CA SER A 56 14.90 -16.04 14.65
C SER A 56 13.67 -15.86 13.76
N GLY A 57 13.02 -16.98 13.45
CA GLY A 57 11.78 -17.03 12.70
C GLY A 57 11.84 -17.96 11.49
N ARG A 58 10.74 -18.04 10.75
CA ARG A 58 10.61 -18.90 9.57
C ARG A 58 10.81 -18.09 8.30
N MET A 59 11.95 -18.28 7.62
CA MET A 59 12.25 -17.60 6.35
C MET A 59 11.57 -18.30 5.16
N ASP A 60 11.22 -19.58 5.31
CA ASP A 60 10.61 -20.42 4.29
C ASP A 60 9.17 -20.01 3.90
N VAL A 61 8.53 -19.16 4.70
CA VAL A 61 7.16 -18.67 4.46
C VAL A 61 7.11 -17.51 3.47
N PHE A 62 8.25 -16.87 3.20
CA PHE A 62 8.35 -15.77 2.26
C PHE A 62 8.58 -16.32 0.85
N ARG A 63 7.94 -15.67 -0.12
CA ARG A 63 8.03 -16.00 -1.54
C ARG A 63 8.39 -14.75 -2.33
N PRO A 64 9.03 -14.91 -3.49
CA PRO A 64 9.20 -13.80 -4.44
C PRO A 64 7.86 -13.09 -4.70
N GLY A 65 7.88 -11.75 -4.66
CA GLY A 65 6.69 -10.90 -4.81
C GLY A 65 5.93 -10.59 -3.52
N ASP A 66 6.24 -11.24 -2.40
CA ASP A 66 5.65 -10.86 -1.10
C ASP A 66 6.12 -9.47 -0.68
N THR A 67 5.26 -8.75 0.06
CA THR A 67 5.63 -7.49 0.73
C THR A 67 6.03 -7.76 2.18
N ILE A 68 7.16 -7.17 2.60
CA ILE A 68 7.66 -7.21 3.97
C ILE A 68 7.71 -5.79 4.53
N GLU A 69 7.32 -5.63 5.79
CA GLU A 69 7.53 -4.41 6.56
C GLU A 69 8.69 -4.60 7.53
N ILE A 70 9.66 -3.70 7.49
CA ILE A 70 10.74 -3.61 8.45
C ILE A 70 10.41 -2.48 9.42
N ASN A 71 10.52 -2.76 10.72
CA ASN A 71 10.31 -1.77 11.78
C ASN A 71 11.37 -1.95 12.87
N GLY A 72 11.65 -0.88 13.62
CA GLY A 72 12.54 -0.90 14.77
C GLY A 72 14.02 -0.98 14.41
N THR A 73 14.36 -0.55 13.20
CA THR A 73 15.74 -0.30 12.75
C THR A 73 16.11 1.16 12.95
N ASP A 74 17.39 1.49 12.82
CA ASP A 74 17.84 2.88 12.93
C ASP A 74 17.66 3.64 11.60
N TYR A 75 17.73 2.94 10.46
CA TYR A 75 17.79 3.58 9.13
C TYR A 75 16.89 2.95 8.05
N ASN A 76 16.43 1.72 8.23
CA ASN A 76 15.83 0.90 7.16
C ASN A 76 14.34 0.58 7.43
N ASP A 77 13.65 1.41 8.20
CA ASP A 77 12.23 1.23 8.48
C ASP A 77 11.41 1.56 7.22
N GLY A 78 10.57 0.62 6.81
CA GLY A 78 9.83 0.77 5.56
C GLY A 78 9.28 -0.52 4.97
N LEU A 79 8.82 -0.38 3.72
CA LEU A 79 8.17 -1.44 2.96
C LEU A 79 9.06 -1.90 1.82
N TYR A 80 9.25 -3.21 1.74
CA TYR A 80 10.14 -3.82 0.77
C TYR A 80 9.45 -4.99 0.07
N ILE A 81 9.77 -5.20 -1.20
CA ILE A 81 9.29 -6.35 -1.98
C ILE A 81 10.37 -7.41 -2.00
N VAL A 82 9.99 -8.67 -1.75
CA VAL A 82 10.89 -9.82 -1.84
C VAL A 82 11.21 -10.11 -3.31
N LYS A 83 12.49 -10.06 -3.66
CA LYS A 83 12.98 -10.45 -4.99
C LYS A 83 13.22 -11.95 -5.07
N SER A 84 13.88 -12.51 -4.07
CA SER A 84 14.19 -13.94 -3.98
C SER A 84 14.39 -14.37 -2.53
N VAL A 85 14.17 -15.65 -2.25
CA VAL A 85 14.38 -16.26 -0.95
C VAL A 85 15.26 -17.47 -1.12
N SER A 86 16.35 -17.51 -0.36
CA SER A 86 17.23 -18.66 -0.18
C SER A 86 17.10 -19.17 1.26
N ASP A 87 17.66 -20.35 1.57
CA ASP A 87 17.47 -21.04 2.86
C ASP A 87 17.77 -20.20 4.12
N SER A 88 18.60 -19.16 4.02
CA SER A 88 18.94 -18.29 5.16
C SER A 88 19.02 -16.81 4.82
N VAL A 89 18.60 -16.41 3.62
CA VAL A 89 18.72 -15.03 3.14
C VAL A 89 17.51 -14.66 2.31
N ILE A 90 16.88 -13.53 2.66
CA ILE A 90 15.86 -12.91 1.83
C ILE A 90 16.52 -11.74 1.09
N THR A 91 16.40 -11.71 -0.23
CA THR A 91 16.83 -10.59 -1.05
C THR A 91 15.61 -9.74 -1.41
N VAL A 92 15.71 -8.43 -1.22
CA VAL A 92 14.63 -7.48 -1.53
C VAL A 92 14.94 -6.60 -2.74
N HIS A 93 13.92 -5.91 -3.23
CA HIS A 93 14.07 -4.76 -4.11
C HIS A 93 14.43 -3.54 -3.27
N GLY A 94 15.59 -2.94 -3.54
CA GLY A 94 16.14 -1.81 -2.79
C GLY A 94 17.49 -2.13 -2.17
N GLU A 95 18.05 -1.15 -1.47
CA GLU A 95 19.32 -1.26 -0.75
C GLU A 95 19.13 -0.79 0.69
N PHE A 96 19.80 -1.47 1.61
CA PHE A 96 19.85 -1.21 3.02
C PHE A 96 21.17 -0.59 3.40
N ILE A 97 21.11 0.34 4.35
CA ILE A 97 22.27 0.75 5.11
C ILE A 97 22.64 -0.41 6.04
N ALA A 98 23.91 -0.84 6.01
CA ALA A 98 24.33 -2.01 6.77
C ALA A 98 24.16 -1.79 8.28
N GLU A 99 23.31 -2.60 8.91
CA GLU A 99 23.05 -2.55 10.35
C GLU A 99 22.71 -3.93 10.93
N ILE A 100 22.97 -4.09 12.22
CA ILE A 100 22.59 -5.27 12.99
C ILE A 100 21.81 -4.77 14.19
N ASN A 101 20.53 -5.11 14.26
CA ASN A 101 19.65 -4.62 15.31
C ASN A 101 18.77 -5.76 15.84
N SER A 102 18.90 -6.04 17.14
CA SER A 102 18.12 -7.08 17.83
C SER A 102 16.66 -6.69 18.06
N GLY A 103 16.38 -5.37 18.09
CA GLY A 103 15.02 -4.83 18.15
C GLY A 103 14.30 -4.81 16.81
N ALA A 104 15.04 -4.92 15.71
CA ALA A 104 14.48 -4.88 14.37
C ALA A 104 13.62 -6.12 14.07
N ILE A 105 12.49 -5.86 13.42
CA ILE A 105 11.50 -6.87 13.08
C ILE A 105 11.07 -6.76 11.61
N ALA A 106 11.04 -7.90 10.92
CA ALA A 106 10.54 -7.98 9.55
C ALA A 106 9.26 -8.82 9.57
N THR A 107 8.15 -8.26 9.10
CA THR A 107 6.85 -8.93 9.14
C THR A 107 6.23 -8.99 7.76
N LYS A 108 5.74 -10.16 7.36
CA LYS A 108 4.98 -10.31 6.12
C LYS A 108 3.69 -9.49 6.16
N ILE A 109 3.42 -8.76 5.09
CA ILE A 109 2.16 -8.03 4.90
C ILE A 109 1.28 -8.83 3.95
N ASN A 110 -0.02 -8.87 4.26
CA ASN A 110 -0.99 -9.44 3.34
C ASN A 110 -2.24 -8.57 3.29
N TYR A 111 -2.51 -8.06 2.10
CA TYR A 111 -3.71 -7.27 1.84
C TYR A 111 -4.90 -8.19 1.53
N PRO A 112 -6.05 -7.97 2.18
CA PRO A 112 -7.25 -8.74 1.88
C PRO A 112 -7.82 -8.32 0.51
N ALA A 113 -8.43 -9.27 -0.20
CA ALA A 113 -8.90 -9.08 -1.59
C ALA A 113 -9.78 -7.83 -1.80
N ASP A 114 -10.59 -7.45 -0.82
CA ASP A 114 -11.45 -6.26 -0.94
C ASP A 114 -10.67 -4.94 -0.90
N VAL A 115 -9.52 -4.88 -0.20
CA VAL A 115 -8.65 -3.71 -0.23
C VAL A 115 -8.01 -3.56 -1.61
N LEU A 116 -7.56 -4.68 -2.21
CA LEU A 116 -7.03 -4.65 -3.58
C LEU A 116 -8.11 -4.21 -4.58
N ALA A 117 -9.31 -4.77 -4.49
CA ALA A 117 -10.43 -4.39 -5.36
C ALA A 117 -10.83 -2.91 -5.18
N GLY A 118 -10.82 -2.42 -3.94
CA GLY A 118 -11.08 -1.03 -3.60
C GLY A 118 -10.05 -0.08 -4.21
N VAL A 119 -8.75 -0.37 -4.07
CA VAL A 119 -7.69 0.44 -4.67
C VAL A 119 -7.76 0.43 -6.21
N LYS A 120 -8.08 -0.71 -6.84
CA LYS A 120 -8.33 -0.77 -8.29
C LYS A 120 -9.50 0.13 -8.72
N LYS A 121 -10.56 0.21 -7.91
CA LYS A 121 -11.69 1.13 -8.14
C LYS A 121 -11.30 2.60 -7.99
N LEU A 122 -10.41 2.93 -7.05
CA LEU A 122 -9.90 4.30 -6.87
C LEU A 122 -9.11 4.75 -8.10
N ILE A 123 -8.18 3.92 -8.59
CA ILE A 123 -7.42 4.21 -9.82
C ILE A 123 -8.37 4.39 -11.02
N ALA A 124 -9.36 3.51 -11.17
CA ALA A 124 -10.35 3.63 -12.25
C ALA A 124 -11.23 4.88 -12.12
N TYR A 125 -11.48 5.36 -10.89
CA TYR A 125 -12.20 6.60 -10.64
C TYR A 125 -11.36 7.81 -11.06
N ASP A 126 -10.07 7.83 -10.70
CA ASP A 126 -9.17 8.92 -11.08
C ASP A 126 -9.07 9.07 -12.59
N VAL A 127 -8.96 7.97 -13.33
CA VAL A 127 -8.94 8.00 -14.81
C VAL A 127 -10.23 8.60 -15.38
N LYS A 128 -11.39 8.22 -14.84
CA LYS A 128 -12.69 8.74 -15.32
C LYS A 128 -12.93 10.19 -14.96
N MET A 129 -12.39 10.65 -13.84
CA MET A 129 -12.62 11.99 -13.30
C MET A 129 -11.52 12.98 -13.66
N ARG A 130 -10.37 12.54 -14.17
CA ARG A 130 -9.22 13.38 -14.54
C ARG A 130 -9.61 14.59 -15.39
N ASP A 131 -10.43 14.38 -16.42
CA ASP A 131 -10.86 15.44 -17.35
C ASP A 131 -12.08 16.22 -16.83
N LYS A 132 -12.69 15.76 -15.74
CA LYS A 132 -13.94 16.29 -15.17
C LYS A 132 -13.75 16.97 -13.81
N VAL A 133 -12.52 17.05 -13.32
CA VAL A 133 -12.19 17.73 -12.06
C VAL A 133 -12.59 19.20 -12.16
N GLY A 134 -13.45 19.66 -11.25
CA GLY A 134 -13.93 21.05 -11.21
C GLY A 134 -15.13 21.36 -12.11
N ILE A 135 -15.61 20.41 -12.90
CA ILE A 135 -16.81 20.59 -13.74
C ILE A 135 -18.06 20.21 -12.94
N LYS A 136 -18.86 21.20 -12.56
CA LYS A 136 -20.08 21.00 -11.74
C LYS A 136 -21.29 20.50 -12.55
N SER A 137 -21.40 20.94 -13.80
CA SER A 137 -22.46 20.49 -14.70
C SER A 137 -22.05 20.74 -16.14
N GLU A 138 -22.48 19.86 -17.04
CA GLU A 138 -22.37 20.05 -18.49
C GLU A 138 -23.78 20.14 -19.06
N THR A 139 -24.07 21.21 -19.82
CA THR A 139 -25.36 21.36 -20.50
C THR A 139 -25.12 21.41 -22.00
N ILE A 140 -25.70 20.46 -22.74
CA ILE A 140 -25.69 20.42 -24.20
C ILE A 140 -27.14 20.42 -24.67
N ALA A 141 -27.55 21.53 -25.31
CA ALA A 141 -28.92 21.74 -25.79
C ALA A 141 -29.98 21.50 -24.68
N ARG A 142 -30.90 20.54 -24.88
CA ARG A 142 -31.96 20.20 -23.91
C ARG A 142 -31.54 19.10 -22.90
N TRP A 143 -30.28 18.70 -22.90
CA TRP A 143 -29.74 17.67 -22.02
C TRP A 143 -28.77 18.30 -21.02
N SER A 144 -29.05 18.12 -19.73
CA SER A 144 -28.19 18.58 -18.64
C SER A 144 -27.74 17.37 -17.82
N VAL A 145 -26.42 17.25 -17.63
CA VAL A 145 -25.82 16.29 -16.72
C VAL A 145 -25.26 17.07 -15.53
N THR A 146 -25.88 16.87 -14.37
CA THR A 146 -25.36 17.36 -13.09
C THR A 146 -24.40 16.33 -12.54
N TYR A 147 -23.15 16.74 -12.31
CA TYR A 147 -22.18 15.90 -11.60
C TYR A 147 -22.38 16.04 -10.09
N TYR A 148 -22.03 15.00 -9.33
CA TYR A 148 -22.16 15.03 -7.87
C TYR A 148 -21.21 16.11 -7.32
N ASP A 149 -21.75 17.19 -6.73
CA ASP A 149 -20.96 18.25 -6.11
C ASP A 149 -20.38 17.68 -4.81
N VAL A 150 -19.10 17.29 -4.85
CA VAL A 150 -18.45 16.69 -3.69
C VAL A 150 -18.20 17.79 -2.66
N THR A 151 -19.16 17.98 -1.77
CA THR A 151 -19.00 18.92 -0.65
C THR A 151 -17.89 18.42 0.28
N ALA A 152 -17.29 19.32 1.07
CA ALA A 152 -16.22 18.95 2.00
C ALA A 152 -16.62 17.86 3.03
N ALA A 153 -17.92 17.65 3.25
CA ALA A 153 -18.45 16.59 4.11
C ALA A 153 -18.53 15.22 3.42
N GLU A 154 -18.57 15.18 2.09
CA GLU A 154 -18.72 13.97 1.27
C GLU A 154 -17.43 13.56 0.55
N SER A 155 -16.35 14.33 0.74
CA SER A 155 -15.00 14.06 0.24
C SER A 155 -14.03 13.76 1.39
N SER A 156 -13.19 12.74 1.24
CA SER A 156 -12.11 12.40 2.16
C SER A 156 -10.87 11.99 1.35
N GLU A 157 -9.71 12.58 1.67
CA GLU A 157 -8.44 12.37 0.95
C GLU A 157 -8.54 12.57 -0.57
N GLY A 158 -9.45 13.44 -1.04
CA GLY A 158 -9.68 13.70 -2.46
C GLY A 158 -10.65 12.73 -3.16
N TYR A 159 -11.17 11.72 -2.45
CA TYR A 159 -12.14 10.77 -2.97
C TYR A 159 -13.52 10.91 -2.30
N PRO A 160 -14.61 10.62 -3.03
CA PRO A 160 -15.92 10.45 -2.41
C PRO A 160 -15.90 9.41 -1.28
N VAL A 161 -16.52 9.73 -0.14
CA VAL A 161 -16.57 8.86 1.05
C VAL A 161 -17.20 7.49 0.74
N SER A 162 -18.12 7.42 -0.23
CA SER A 162 -18.75 6.18 -0.69
C SER A 162 -17.73 5.19 -1.29
N LEU A 163 -16.71 5.68 -1.98
CA LEU A 163 -15.64 4.85 -2.54
C LEU A 163 -14.70 4.33 -1.46
N LEU A 164 -14.50 5.08 -0.38
CA LEU A 164 -13.62 4.68 0.74
C LEU A 164 -14.33 3.80 1.79
N GLY A 165 -15.65 3.59 1.66
CA GLY A 165 -16.46 2.86 2.63
C GLY A 165 -15.95 1.43 2.92
N PHE A 166 -15.31 0.76 1.95
CA PHE A 166 -14.75 -0.58 2.11
C PHE A 166 -13.59 -0.63 3.13
N LEU A 167 -12.94 0.50 3.42
CA LEU A 167 -11.85 0.59 4.39
C LEU A 167 -12.34 0.55 5.84
N ASN A 168 -13.61 0.90 6.09
CA ASN A 168 -14.14 1.04 7.45
C ASN A 168 -14.03 -0.25 8.28
N LYS A 169 -14.18 -1.42 7.65
CA LYS A 169 -14.03 -2.72 8.33
C LYS A 169 -12.60 -3.04 8.80
N TYR A 170 -11.60 -2.36 8.24
CA TYR A 170 -10.19 -2.58 8.58
C TYR A 170 -9.64 -1.53 9.52
N LYS A 171 -10.47 -0.53 9.91
CA LYS A 171 -10.10 0.50 10.86
C LYS A 171 -9.82 -0.10 12.23
N LYS A 172 -8.58 0.08 12.71
CA LYS A 172 -8.20 -0.25 14.07
C LYS A 172 -8.31 0.99 14.96
N LEU A 173 -8.75 0.78 16.20
CA LEU A 173 -8.79 1.84 17.19
C LEU A 173 -7.39 2.45 17.36
N ARG A 174 -7.29 3.77 17.31
CA ARG A 174 -6.06 4.48 17.64
C ARG A 174 -6.14 4.85 19.10
N TRP A 175 -5.34 4.18 19.93
CA TRP A 175 -5.11 4.68 21.29
C TRP A 175 -4.18 5.89 21.16
N SER A 176 -4.67 7.06 21.57
CA SER A 176 -3.88 8.29 21.66
C SER A 176 -3.02 8.28 22.91
#